data_AF-A0A6U8MXT1-F1
#
_entry.id   AF-A0A6U8MXT1-F1
#
_cell.length_a   1.000
_cell.length_b   1.000
_cell.length_c   1.000
_cell.angle_alpha   90.00
_cell.angle_beta   90.00
_cell.angle_gamma   90.00
#
_symmetry.space_group_name_H-M   'P 1'
#
loop_
_entity.id
_entity.type
_entity.pdbx_description
1 polymer ?
#
loop_
_entity_poly.entity_id
_entity_poly.type
_entity_poly.pdbx_seq_one_letter_code
_entity_poly.pdbx_strand_id
1 'polypeptide(L)'
;MSLQVEHGARPTLLARSPQVVVPRDHLQLAQRLLHSHLNPLLALPFGWLALLPVLLLTDPVLKLAARIKYGGSLARAGLPQHWKGPLLRLLTEGVPPMMDVGTVQACIDGRIAVRREGLAGIDADGRVVFSDGSAEPFDGIVLATGYHLFSGHRHFLDAASLQRLGTGKEAIKTGSVVPGCELRLPNVWALFGRLQMIRDAAPALGRRIARRVHGGSRWRGAASWVWWVVEHVLIAWAVLAARRRLKQKARQLR
;
A
#
# COMPACT_ATOMS: atom_id res chain seq x y z
N MET A 1 3.50 13.66 -13.50
CA MET A 1 3.16 15.09 -13.36
C MET A 1 1.66 15.17 -13.09
N SER A 2 1.17 16.16 -12.35
CA SER A 2 -0.25 16.17 -11.93
C SER A 2 -1.14 16.61 -13.09
N LEU A 3 -2.11 15.76 -13.48
CA LEU A 3 -2.97 15.95 -14.66
C LEU A 3 -3.61 17.34 -14.75
N GLN A 4 -3.98 17.97 -13.63
CA GLN A 4 -4.61 19.31 -13.64
C GLN A 4 -3.66 20.39 -14.17
N VAL A 5 -2.40 20.38 -13.74
CA VAL A 5 -1.37 21.34 -14.19
C VAL A 5 -1.09 21.15 -15.68
N GLU A 6 -1.16 19.92 -16.18
CA GLU A 6 -0.98 19.62 -17.61
C GLU A 6 -2.07 20.23 -18.50
N HIS A 7 -3.26 20.48 -17.93
CA HIS A 7 -4.40 21.08 -18.64
C HIS A 7 -4.56 22.58 -18.34
N GLY A 8 -3.53 23.23 -17.80
CA GLY A 8 -3.51 24.69 -17.58
C GLY A 8 -4.20 25.17 -16.30
N ALA A 9 -4.66 24.27 -15.44
CA ALA A 9 -5.21 24.67 -14.14
C ALA A 9 -4.12 25.27 -13.23
N ARG A 10 -4.53 26.18 -12.34
CA ARG A 10 -3.69 26.78 -11.29
C ARG A 10 -4.14 26.28 -9.91
N PRO A 11 -3.83 25.02 -9.55
CA PRO A 11 -4.35 24.44 -8.33
C PRO A 11 -3.62 24.97 -7.08
N THR A 12 -4.41 25.14 -6.02
CA THR A 12 -3.90 25.34 -4.66
C THR A 12 -4.20 24.08 -3.84
N LEU A 13 -3.16 23.48 -3.26
CA LEU A 13 -3.24 22.29 -2.43
C LEU A 13 -3.29 22.69 -0.95
N LEU A 14 -4.37 22.32 -0.27
CA LEU A 14 -4.51 22.48 1.17
C LEU A 14 -3.87 21.29 1.91
N ALA A 15 -2.70 21.48 2.50
CA ALA A 15 -1.91 20.47 3.19
C ALA A 15 -1.67 20.82 4.67
N ARG A 16 -2.72 20.63 5.49
CA ARG A 16 -2.73 21.00 6.92
C ARG A 16 -1.81 20.16 7.80
N SER A 17 -1.84 18.84 7.60
CA SER A 17 -1.19 17.88 8.49
C SER A 17 0.12 17.37 7.91
N PRO A 18 1.13 17.06 8.75
CA PRO A 18 2.38 16.48 8.28
C PRO A 18 2.16 15.19 7.49
N GLN A 19 2.76 15.13 6.30
CA GLN A 19 2.69 13.98 5.40
C GLN A 19 4.03 13.27 5.29
N VAL A 20 3.97 12.00 4.94
CA VAL A 20 5.13 11.27 4.44
C VAL A 20 4.95 11.15 2.94
N VAL A 21 5.89 11.69 2.17
CA VAL A 21 5.85 11.64 0.70
C VAL A 21 7.04 10.81 0.22
N VAL A 22 6.76 9.85 -0.66
CA VAL A 22 7.78 8.96 -1.23
C VAL A 22 7.54 8.86 -2.73
N PRO A 23 8.60 8.90 -3.55
CA PRO A 23 8.46 8.65 -4.97
C PRO A 23 7.88 7.25 -5.21
N ARG A 24 6.89 7.14 -6.10
CA ARG A 24 6.20 5.87 -6.39
C ARG A 24 7.15 4.70 -6.61
N ASP A 25 8.14 4.87 -7.49
CA ASP A 25 9.02 3.78 -7.91
C ASP A 25 9.97 3.33 -6.78
N HIS A 26 10.35 4.25 -5.87
CA HIS A 26 11.18 3.93 -4.70
C HIS A 26 10.39 3.14 -3.67
N LEU A 27 9.14 3.54 -3.41
CA LEU A 27 8.26 2.79 -2.51
C LEU A 27 7.99 1.38 -3.07
N GLN A 28 7.66 1.27 -4.35
CA GLN A 28 7.41 -0.03 -5.00
C GLN A 28 8.64 -0.94 -4.93
N LEU A 29 9.84 -0.40 -5.18
CA LEU A 29 11.08 -1.16 -5.04
C LEU A 29 11.29 -1.63 -3.60
N ALA A 30 11.15 -0.74 -2.62
CA ALA A 30 11.30 -1.09 -1.22
C ALA A 30 10.29 -2.16 -0.77
N GLN A 31 9.02 -2.03 -1.14
CA GLN A 31 8.00 -3.03 -0.81
C GLN A 31 8.29 -4.38 -1.47
N ARG A 32 8.78 -4.39 -2.71
CA ARG A 32 9.21 -5.61 -3.41
C ARG A 32 10.39 -6.28 -2.70
N LEU A 33 11.41 -5.51 -2.33
CA LEU A 33 12.59 -6.03 -1.62
C LEU A 33 12.22 -6.55 -0.22
N LEU A 34 11.41 -5.80 0.51
CA LEU A 34 10.86 -6.25 1.80
C LEU A 34 10.09 -7.56 1.63
N HIS A 35 9.22 -7.65 0.63
CA HIS A 35 8.50 -8.89 0.37
C HIS A 35 9.45 -10.05 0.03
N SER A 36 10.41 -9.86 -0.87
CA SER A 36 11.32 -10.95 -1.28
C SER A 36 12.28 -11.40 -0.18
N HIS A 37 12.72 -10.50 0.69
CA HIS A 37 13.80 -10.78 1.66
C HIS A 37 13.31 -10.84 3.11
N LEU A 38 12.41 -9.96 3.53
CA LEU A 38 11.90 -9.94 4.90
C LEU A 38 10.80 -11.00 5.09
N ASN A 39 9.92 -11.22 4.11
CA ASN A 39 8.81 -12.18 4.27
C ASN A 39 9.27 -13.62 4.61
N PRO A 40 10.29 -14.20 3.96
CA PRO A 40 10.79 -15.52 4.33
C PRO A 40 11.42 -15.53 5.73
N LEU A 41 12.11 -14.45 6.11
CA LEU A 41 12.71 -14.32 7.44
C LEU A 41 11.64 -14.28 8.53
N LEU A 42 10.54 -13.56 8.30
CA LEU A 42 9.41 -13.48 9.24
C LEU A 42 8.68 -14.82 9.44
N ALA A 43 8.87 -15.78 8.52
CA ALA A 43 8.34 -17.13 8.67
C ALA A 43 9.19 -18.00 9.61
N LEU A 44 10.43 -17.59 9.93
CA LEU A 44 11.32 -18.31 10.83
C LEU A 44 11.00 -18.01 12.31
N PRO A 45 11.35 -18.93 13.24
CA PRO A 45 11.38 -18.62 14.68
C PRO A 45 12.21 -17.36 14.93
N PHE A 46 11.69 -16.43 15.73
CA PHE A 46 12.33 -15.15 16.03
C PHE A 46 12.58 -14.22 14.85
N GLY A 47 12.08 -14.53 13.65
CA GLY A 47 12.19 -13.68 12.46
C GLY A 47 11.63 -12.27 12.65
N TRP A 48 10.70 -12.11 13.59
CA TRP A 48 10.15 -10.83 14.01
C TRP A 48 11.21 -9.84 14.55
N LEU A 49 12.33 -10.34 15.08
CA LEU A 49 13.45 -9.50 15.54
C LEU A 49 14.09 -8.71 14.40
N ALA A 50 14.02 -9.20 13.16
CA ALA A 50 14.54 -8.51 11.99
C ALA A 50 13.68 -7.32 11.56
N LEU A 51 12.41 -7.24 12.00
CA LEU A 51 11.48 -6.21 11.56
C LEU A 51 11.94 -4.81 11.96
N LEU A 52 12.29 -4.60 13.24
CA LEU A 52 12.67 -3.29 13.74
C LEU A 52 13.98 -2.78 13.08
N PRO A 53 15.09 -3.56 13.01
CA PRO A 53 16.29 -3.15 12.29
C PRO A 53 16.01 -2.82 10.82
N VAL A 54 15.22 -3.64 10.12
CA VAL A 54 14.90 -3.39 8.71
C VAL A 54 14.12 -2.08 8.54
N LEU A 55 13.16 -1.78 9.42
CA LEU A 55 12.43 -0.51 9.38
C LEU A 55 13.36 0.68 9.68
N LEU A 56 14.21 0.56 10.70
CA LEU A 56 15.18 1.60 11.07
C LEU A 56 16.19 1.90 9.98
N LEU A 57 16.53 0.93 9.13
CA LEU A 57 17.42 1.12 7.98
C LEU A 57 16.66 1.63 6.74
N THR A 58 15.49 1.06 6.45
CA THR A 58 14.78 1.34 5.19
C THR A 58 14.12 2.72 5.19
N ASP A 59 13.55 3.16 6.31
CA ASP A 59 12.87 4.45 6.38
C ASP A 59 13.79 5.66 6.15
N PRO A 60 14.98 5.74 6.77
CA PRO A 60 15.97 6.78 6.46
C PRO A 60 16.44 6.75 5.01
N VAL A 61 16.67 5.56 4.44
CA VAL A 61 17.06 5.41 3.03
C VAL A 61 15.98 5.95 2.10
N LEU A 62 14.70 5.62 2.36
CA LEU A 62 13.58 6.15 1.58
C LEU A 62 13.45 7.66 1.70
N LYS A 63 13.64 8.22 2.91
CA LYS A 63 13.65 9.68 3.13
C LYS A 63 14.80 10.36 2.41
N LEU A 64 15.99 9.78 2.45
CA LEU A 64 17.17 10.30 1.77
C LEU A 64 16.98 10.27 0.25
N ALA A 65 16.51 9.16 -0.30
CA ALA A 65 16.22 9.03 -1.73
C ALA A 65 15.17 10.05 -2.19
N ALA A 66 14.11 10.27 -1.38
CA ALA A 66 13.15 11.34 -1.63
C ALA A 66 13.81 12.73 -1.62
N ARG A 67 14.66 13.01 -0.62
CA ARG A 67 15.39 14.29 -0.50
C ARG A 67 16.30 14.54 -1.71
N ILE A 68 16.99 13.50 -2.19
CA ILE A 68 17.83 13.57 -3.40
C ILE A 68 16.96 13.84 -4.62
N LYS A 69 15.87 13.09 -4.81
CA LYS A 69 14.98 13.24 -5.96
C LYS A 69 14.39 14.65 -6.07
N TYR A 70 13.97 15.23 -4.96
CA TYR A 70 13.34 16.56 -4.93
C TYR A 70 14.34 17.71 -4.74
N GLY A 71 15.65 17.43 -4.76
CA GLY A 71 16.68 18.45 -4.58
C GLY A 71 16.62 19.16 -3.21
N GLY A 72 16.13 18.50 -2.15
CA GLY A 72 16.06 19.07 -0.81
C GLY A 72 14.91 18.56 0.06
N SER A 73 14.64 19.30 1.14
CA SER A 73 13.55 18.99 2.08
C SER A 73 12.17 19.23 1.45
N LEU A 74 11.17 18.43 1.83
CA LEU A 74 9.75 18.67 1.49
C LEU A 74 9.26 20.04 1.96
N ALA A 75 9.93 20.63 2.96
CA ALA A 75 9.66 22.00 3.39
C ALA A 75 9.79 23.02 2.24
N ARG A 76 10.68 22.78 1.26
CA ARG A 76 10.81 23.63 0.06
C ARG A 76 9.57 23.60 -0.82
N ALA A 77 8.83 22.50 -0.80
CA ALA A 77 7.57 22.35 -1.50
C ALA A 77 6.38 22.91 -0.69
N GLY A 78 6.61 23.57 0.46
CA GLY A 78 5.55 24.01 1.37
C GLY A 78 4.89 22.87 2.16
N LEU A 79 5.23 21.60 1.88
CA LEU A 79 4.59 20.44 2.49
C LEU A 79 5.16 20.15 3.89
N PRO A 80 4.33 20.08 4.95
CA PRO A 80 4.79 19.69 6.28
C PRO A 80 5.22 18.22 6.28
N GLN A 81 6.39 17.94 6.82
CA GLN A 81 6.97 16.59 6.83
C GLN A 81 6.71 15.89 8.16
N HIS A 82 6.20 14.67 8.10
CA HIS A 82 5.98 13.84 9.28
C HIS A 82 7.32 13.29 9.82
N TRP A 83 7.44 13.16 11.14
CA TRP A 83 8.69 12.73 11.78
C TRP A 83 8.98 11.23 11.56
N LYS A 84 7.96 10.35 11.58
CA LYS A 84 8.11 8.93 11.21
C LYS A 84 8.41 8.75 9.73
N GLY A 85 9.10 7.67 9.38
CA GLY A 85 9.26 7.27 7.98
C GLY A 85 8.05 6.50 7.44
N PRO A 86 8.06 6.23 6.12
CA PRO A 86 6.91 5.70 5.40
C PRO A 86 6.45 4.34 5.92
N LEU A 87 7.37 3.43 6.21
CA LEU A 87 7.05 2.08 6.64
C LEU A 87 6.69 2.06 8.12
N LEU A 88 7.43 2.78 8.96
CA LEU A 88 7.12 2.87 10.38
C LEU A 88 5.75 3.52 10.63
N ARG A 89 5.42 4.58 9.89
CA ARG A 89 4.11 5.23 9.97
C ARG A 89 2.99 4.30 9.50
N LEU A 90 3.19 3.60 8.38
CA LEU A 90 2.21 2.63 7.89
C LEU A 90 1.97 1.51 8.91
N LEU A 91 3.03 0.97 9.50
CA LEU A 91 2.93 -0.11 10.48
C LEU A 91 2.26 0.33 11.79
N THR A 92 2.59 1.52 12.29
CA THR A 92 2.13 1.98 13.62
C THR A 92 0.81 2.77 13.59
N GLU A 93 0.53 3.50 12.51
CA GLU A 93 -0.65 4.38 12.41
C GLU A 93 -1.66 3.90 11.36
N GLY A 94 -1.30 2.94 10.51
CA GLY A 94 -2.11 2.51 9.38
C GLY A 94 -2.26 3.58 8.29
N VAL A 95 -1.40 4.61 8.30
CA VAL A 95 -1.44 5.71 7.32
C VAL A 95 -0.37 5.47 6.25
N PRO A 96 -0.76 5.15 5.00
CA PRO A 96 0.19 4.96 3.92
C PRO A 96 0.86 6.29 3.53
N PRO A 97 2.12 6.25 3.06
CA PRO A 97 2.75 7.43 2.50
C PRO A 97 2.05 7.88 1.20
N MET A 98 2.10 9.18 0.93
CA MET A 98 1.71 9.73 -0.36
C MET A 98 2.73 9.27 -1.41
N MET A 99 2.24 8.55 -2.41
CA MET A 99 3.04 8.15 -3.57
C MET A 99 3.10 9.32 -4.55
N ASP A 100 4.27 9.92 -4.68
CA ASP A 100 4.48 11.03 -5.59
C ASP A 100 4.87 10.55 -6.99
N VAL A 101 4.24 11.18 -7.98
CA VAL A 101 4.49 11.01 -9.42
C VAL A 101 4.83 12.35 -10.10
N GLY A 102 5.27 13.34 -9.32
CA GLY A 102 5.63 14.68 -9.81
C GLY A 102 4.79 15.83 -9.25
N THR A 103 3.94 15.59 -8.24
CA THR A 103 3.21 16.64 -7.52
C THR A 103 4.17 17.48 -6.70
N VAL A 104 5.11 16.86 -6.00
CA VAL A 104 6.12 17.57 -5.20
C VAL A 104 6.96 18.50 -6.08
N GLN A 105 7.38 18.01 -7.25
CA GLN A 105 8.13 18.84 -8.19
C GLN A 105 7.28 20.02 -8.69
N ALA A 106 6.00 19.80 -9.00
CA ALA A 106 5.11 20.87 -9.41
C ALA A 106 4.88 21.92 -8.29
N CYS A 107 4.87 21.53 -7.02
CA CYS A 107 4.89 22.46 -5.89
C CYS A 107 6.21 23.27 -5.84
N ILE A 108 7.36 22.61 -6.01
CA ILE A 108 8.69 23.28 -6.01
C ILE A 108 8.80 24.26 -7.17
N ASP A 109 8.29 23.91 -8.35
CA ASP A 109 8.29 24.74 -9.55
C ASP A 109 7.26 25.90 -9.47
N GLY A 110 6.49 26.02 -8.38
CA GLY A 110 5.45 27.04 -8.22
C GLY A 110 4.20 26.82 -9.07
N ARG A 111 4.07 25.66 -9.74
CA ARG A 111 2.88 25.30 -10.54
C ARG A 111 1.69 24.86 -9.69
N ILE A 112 1.94 24.48 -8.44
CA ILE A 112 0.92 24.17 -7.43
C ILE A 112 1.23 25.00 -6.19
N ALA A 113 0.34 25.90 -5.80
CA ALA A 113 0.45 26.61 -4.53
C ALA A 113 0.13 25.65 -3.38
N VAL A 114 0.81 25.79 -2.24
CA VAL A 114 0.54 24.96 -1.05
C VAL A 114 0.16 25.86 0.12
N ARG A 115 -1.03 25.63 0.66
CA ARG A 115 -1.59 26.30 1.85
C ARG A 115 -1.58 25.32 3.02
N ARG A 116 -1.18 25.77 4.20
CA ARG A 116 -1.17 24.95 5.44
C ARG A 116 -2.35 25.26 6.34
N GLU A 117 -2.94 26.42 6.13
CA GLU A 117 -4.05 26.94 6.87
C GLU A 117 -5.27 26.03 6.69
N GLY A 118 -6.14 26.00 7.69
CA GLY A 118 -7.41 25.31 7.54
C GLY A 118 -8.35 26.06 6.61
N LEU A 119 -9.38 25.35 6.15
CA LEU A 119 -10.54 25.97 5.55
C LEU A 119 -11.44 26.46 6.68
N ALA A 120 -11.75 27.76 6.72
CA ALA A 120 -12.72 28.34 7.66
C ALA A 120 -14.14 28.29 7.09
N GLY A 121 -14.28 28.51 5.78
CA GLY A 121 -15.58 28.44 5.11
C GLY A 121 -15.53 28.98 3.68
N ILE A 122 -16.72 29.25 3.15
CA ILE A 122 -16.92 29.99 1.91
C ILE A 122 -17.77 31.21 2.28
N ASP A 123 -17.33 32.41 1.88
CA ASP A 123 -18.06 33.65 2.18
C ASP A 123 -19.27 33.86 1.26
N ALA A 124 -20.00 34.96 1.50
CA ALA A 124 -21.19 35.33 0.74
C ALA A 124 -20.90 35.58 -0.76
N ASP A 125 -19.66 35.95 -1.10
CA ASP A 125 -19.22 36.20 -2.47
C ASP A 125 -18.70 34.92 -3.15
N GLY A 126 -18.78 33.77 -2.48
CA GLY A 126 -18.33 32.48 -2.99
C GLY A 126 -16.81 32.28 -2.93
N ARG A 127 -16.08 33.11 -2.18
CA ARG A 127 -14.63 32.98 -2.00
C ARG A 127 -14.31 32.01 -0.88
N VAL A 128 -13.20 31.30 -1.03
CA VAL A 128 -12.69 30.38 -0.02
C VAL A 128 -11.99 31.18 1.07
N VAL A 129 -12.49 31.08 2.30
CA VAL A 129 -11.91 31.73 3.49
C VAL A 129 -11.05 30.73 4.27
N PHE A 130 -9.81 31.10 4.53
CA PHE A 130 -8.85 30.29 5.28
C PHE A 130 -8.82 30.67 6.76
N SER A 131 -8.25 29.79 7.59
CA SER A 131 -8.18 29.97 9.04
C SER A 131 -7.30 31.15 9.49
N ASP A 132 -6.47 31.71 8.61
CA ASP A 132 -5.70 32.93 8.87
C ASP A 132 -6.48 34.22 8.54
N GLY A 133 -7.74 34.10 8.11
CA GLY A 133 -8.59 35.22 7.69
C GLY A 133 -8.41 35.64 6.24
N SER A 134 -7.48 35.04 5.49
CA SER A 134 -7.32 35.32 4.07
C SER A 134 -8.47 34.72 3.25
N ALA A 135 -8.85 35.38 2.15
CA ALA A 135 -9.92 34.93 1.27
C ALA A 135 -9.48 34.98 -0.20
N GLU A 136 -9.65 33.87 -0.93
CA GLU A 136 -9.25 33.74 -2.33
C GLU A 136 -10.38 33.20 -3.21
N PRO A 137 -10.52 33.69 -4.46
CA PRO A 137 -11.46 33.13 -5.42
C PRO A 137 -10.93 31.81 -6.01
N PHE A 138 -11.82 30.84 -6.22
CA PHE A 138 -11.52 29.57 -6.90
C PHE A 138 -12.68 29.18 -7.82
N ASP A 139 -12.36 28.71 -9.04
CA ASP A 139 -13.37 28.24 -10.00
C ASP A 139 -13.97 26.88 -9.62
N GLY A 140 -13.31 26.13 -8.73
CA GLY A 140 -13.76 24.81 -8.31
C GLY A 140 -13.00 24.28 -7.10
N ILE A 141 -13.72 23.48 -6.30
CA ILE A 141 -13.19 22.86 -5.07
C ILE A 141 -13.28 21.34 -5.21
N VAL A 142 -12.14 20.66 -5.05
CA VAL A 142 -12.07 19.19 -5.07
C VAL A 142 -11.77 18.67 -3.68
N LEU A 143 -12.74 17.99 -3.08
CA LEU A 143 -12.60 17.38 -1.75
C LEU A 143 -11.93 16.00 -1.86
N ALA A 144 -10.59 15.99 -1.88
CA ALA A 144 -9.78 14.77 -1.84
C ALA A 144 -9.52 14.26 -0.41
N THR A 145 -10.53 14.30 0.47
CA THR A 145 -10.40 13.99 1.92
C THR A 145 -10.41 12.49 2.23
N GLY A 146 -10.48 11.64 1.21
CA GLY A 146 -10.49 10.19 1.32
C GLY A 146 -11.89 9.61 1.44
N TYR A 147 -11.96 8.33 1.83
CA TYR A 147 -13.22 7.59 1.94
C TYR A 147 -13.30 6.94 3.32
N HIS A 148 -14.50 6.90 3.88
CA HIS A 148 -14.80 6.00 4.99
C HIS A 148 -14.90 4.57 4.43
N LEU A 149 -14.44 3.57 5.18
CA LEU A 149 -14.68 2.17 4.82
C LEU A 149 -16.15 1.85 5.06
N PHE A 150 -16.95 2.16 4.06
CA PHE A 150 -18.31 1.75 3.97
C PHE A 150 -18.33 0.40 3.25
N SER A 151 -18.04 -0.66 3.99
CA SER A 151 -18.06 -1.98 3.37
C SER A 151 -19.52 -2.35 3.11
N GLY A 152 -19.86 -2.68 1.84
CA GLY A 152 -21.18 -3.21 1.48
C GLY A 152 -21.57 -4.44 2.29
N HIS A 153 -20.60 -5.06 2.98
CA HIS A 153 -20.81 -6.15 3.92
C HIS A 153 -21.81 -5.82 5.03
N ARG A 154 -22.01 -4.56 5.44
CA ARG A 154 -23.03 -4.19 6.44
C ARG A 154 -24.47 -4.50 6.02
N HIS A 155 -24.71 -4.68 4.72
CA HIS A 155 -26.02 -5.08 4.20
C HIS A 155 -26.26 -6.60 4.34
N PHE A 156 -25.21 -7.37 4.60
CA PHE A 156 -25.27 -8.84 4.62
C PHE A 156 -24.64 -9.46 5.89
N LEU A 157 -23.94 -8.67 6.70
CA LEU A 157 -23.29 -9.06 7.95
C LEU A 157 -23.77 -8.15 9.08
N ASP A 158 -24.05 -8.75 10.23
CA ASP A 158 -24.40 -8.03 11.45
C ASP A 158 -23.20 -7.22 12.00
N ALA A 159 -23.51 -6.25 12.86
CA ALA A 159 -22.51 -5.35 13.44
C ALA A 159 -21.42 -6.08 14.24
N ALA A 160 -21.76 -7.15 14.96
CA ALA A 160 -20.79 -7.93 15.75
C ALA A 160 -19.84 -8.72 14.83
N SER A 161 -20.34 -9.25 13.71
CA SER A 161 -19.52 -9.88 12.67
C SER A 161 -18.57 -8.88 12.01
N LEU A 162 -19.03 -7.67 11.70
CA LEU A 162 -18.18 -6.60 11.16
C LEU A 162 -17.11 -6.14 12.15
N GLN A 163 -17.47 -6.02 13.42
CA GLN A 163 -16.53 -5.65 14.49
C GLN A 163 -15.46 -6.72 14.67
N ARG A 164 -15.83 -8.02 14.61
CA ARG A 164 -14.88 -9.14 14.66
C ARG A 164 -13.96 -9.21 13.44
N LEU A 165 -14.45 -8.87 12.26
CA LEU A 165 -13.64 -8.91 11.03
C LEU A 165 -12.53 -7.86 11.06
N GLY A 166 -12.78 -6.70 11.67
CA GLY A 166 -11.86 -5.57 11.69
C GLY A 166 -11.64 -5.00 10.27
N THR A 167 -11.99 -3.75 10.03
CA THR A 167 -11.73 -3.12 8.73
C THR A 167 -10.90 -1.85 8.83
N GLY A 168 -10.15 -1.56 7.77
CA GLY A 168 -9.51 -0.26 7.59
C GLY A 168 -8.30 0.02 8.50
N LYS A 169 -8.12 1.32 8.80
CA LYS A 169 -6.99 1.81 9.61
C LYS A 169 -7.04 1.28 11.04
N GLU A 170 -8.23 1.18 11.62
CA GLU A 170 -8.40 0.71 13.00
C GLU A 170 -8.02 -0.76 13.15
N ALA A 171 -8.30 -1.57 12.13
CA ALA A 171 -7.91 -2.97 12.16
C ALA A 171 -6.38 -3.14 12.06
N ILE A 172 -5.69 -2.24 11.34
CA ILE A 172 -4.23 -2.15 11.37
C ILE A 172 -3.77 -1.68 12.76
N LYS A 173 -4.28 -0.58 13.31
CA LYS A 173 -3.83 -0.09 14.63
C LYS A 173 -4.01 -1.12 15.76
N THR A 174 -5.11 -1.85 15.74
CA THR A 174 -5.45 -2.86 16.76
C THR A 174 -4.83 -4.24 16.50
N GLY A 175 -4.21 -4.44 15.32
CA GLY A 175 -3.68 -5.74 14.92
C GLY A 175 -4.76 -6.81 14.68
N SER A 176 -6.02 -6.41 14.57
CA SER A 176 -7.17 -7.31 14.43
C SER A 176 -7.37 -7.82 13.00
N VAL A 177 -6.72 -7.22 11.99
CA VAL A 177 -6.71 -7.82 10.66
C VAL A 177 -5.88 -9.10 10.72
N VAL A 178 -6.59 -10.21 10.64
CA VAL A 178 -6.04 -11.49 10.22
C VAL A 178 -6.48 -11.66 8.76
N PRO A 179 -5.72 -11.16 7.75
CA PRO A 179 -5.89 -11.72 6.43
C PRO A 179 -5.70 -13.22 6.59
N GLY A 180 -6.21 -14.02 5.67
CA GLY A 180 -5.92 -15.46 5.62
C GLY A 180 -4.44 -15.87 5.62
N CYS A 181 -3.50 -14.96 5.85
CA CYS A 181 -2.08 -15.18 6.07
C CYS A 181 -1.79 -15.83 7.44
N GLU A 182 -0.80 -16.71 7.46
CA GLU A 182 -0.29 -17.44 8.63
C GLU A 182 0.80 -16.64 9.39
N LEU A 183 1.10 -15.41 8.96
CA LEU A 183 2.04 -14.52 9.64
C LEU A 183 1.51 -14.15 11.03
N ARG A 184 2.22 -14.60 12.07
CA ARG A 184 1.89 -14.39 13.49
C ARG A 184 2.03 -12.94 13.97
N LEU A 185 2.58 -12.05 13.15
CA LEU A 185 2.78 -10.65 13.52
C LEU A 185 1.68 -9.77 12.93
N PRO A 186 0.89 -9.08 13.77
CA PRO A 186 -0.11 -8.15 13.29
C PRO A 186 0.54 -7.05 12.44
N ASN A 187 -0.15 -6.63 11.39
CA ASN A 187 0.13 -5.43 10.57
C ASN A 187 1.34 -5.47 9.65
N VAL A 188 2.26 -6.42 9.81
CA VAL A 188 3.46 -6.53 8.97
C VAL A 188 3.11 -6.74 7.49
N TRP A 189 1.96 -7.38 7.23
CA TRP A 189 1.41 -7.56 5.89
C TRP A 189 1.09 -6.24 5.17
N ALA A 190 0.87 -5.12 5.88
CA ALA A 190 0.63 -3.83 5.28
C ALA A 190 1.86 -3.30 4.51
N LEU A 191 3.06 -3.80 4.84
CA LEU A 191 4.32 -3.36 4.24
C LEU A 191 4.51 -3.86 2.80
N PHE A 192 3.88 -4.97 2.40
CA PHE A 192 4.16 -5.64 1.12
C PHE A 192 3.24 -5.22 -0.04
N GLY A 193 2.28 -4.33 0.23
CA GLY A 193 1.24 -3.95 -0.74
C GLY A 193 0.06 -4.92 -0.76
N ARG A 194 -1.12 -4.42 -1.16
CA ARG A 194 -2.39 -5.15 -1.01
C ARG A 194 -2.53 -6.37 -1.92
N LEU A 195 -2.08 -6.28 -3.17
CA LEU A 195 -2.17 -7.41 -4.11
C LEU A 195 -1.30 -8.58 -3.65
N GLN A 196 -0.09 -8.25 -3.19
CA GLN A 196 0.86 -9.22 -2.66
C GLN A 196 0.29 -9.92 -1.42
N MET A 197 -0.28 -9.14 -0.50
CA MET A 197 -1.02 -9.65 0.65
C MET A 197 -2.14 -10.62 0.23
N ILE A 198 -3.00 -10.25 -0.72
CA ILE A 198 -4.12 -11.10 -1.16
C ILE A 198 -3.58 -12.41 -1.74
N ARG A 199 -2.55 -12.35 -2.60
CA ARG A 199 -1.91 -13.52 -3.20
C ARG A 199 -1.44 -14.52 -2.14
N ASP A 200 -0.77 -14.03 -1.10
CA ASP A 200 -0.17 -14.90 -0.09
C ASP A 200 -1.19 -15.37 0.97
N ALA A 201 -2.22 -14.56 1.24
CA ALA A 201 -3.26 -14.87 2.22
C ALA A 201 -4.34 -15.82 1.68
N ALA A 202 -4.67 -15.75 0.39
CA ALA A 202 -5.78 -16.52 -0.19
C ALA A 202 -5.62 -18.05 -0.06
N PRO A 203 -4.44 -18.66 -0.34
CA PRO A 203 -4.29 -20.11 -0.21
C PRO A 203 -4.48 -20.61 1.22
N ALA A 204 -3.91 -19.89 2.20
CA ALA A 204 -4.03 -20.25 3.60
C ALA A 204 -5.46 -20.02 4.14
N LEU A 205 -6.21 -19.04 3.61
CA LEU A 205 -7.65 -18.93 3.85
C LEU A 205 -8.41 -20.13 3.28
N GLY A 206 -8.13 -20.51 2.03
CA GLY A 206 -8.75 -21.67 1.37
C GLY A 206 -8.56 -22.95 2.16
N ARG A 207 -7.33 -23.21 2.65
CA ARG A 207 -7.03 -24.36 3.52
C ARG A 207 -7.79 -24.33 4.85
N ARG A 208 -8.01 -23.14 5.43
CA ARG A 208 -8.80 -22.99 6.67
C ARG A 208 -10.27 -23.28 6.43
N ILE A 209 -10.84 -22.76 5.34
CA ILE A 209 -12.23 -23.01 4.94
C ILE A 209 -12.41 -24.50 4.68
N ALA A 210 -11.55 -25.13 3.88
CA ALA A 210 -11.60 -26.55 3.59
C ALA A 210 -11.55 -27.41 4.86
N ARG A 211 -10.67 -27.07 5.81
CA ARG A 211 -10.60 -27.76 7.11
C ARG A 211 -11.85 -27.59 7.96
N ARG A 212 -12.54 -26.44 7.90
CA ARG A 212 -13.79 -26.22 8.66
C ARG A 212 -14.98 -26.91 7.99
N VAL A 213 -15.10 -26.80 6.68
CA VAL A 213 -16.21 -27.38 5.90
C VAL A 213 -16.12 -28.90 5.86
N HIS A 214 -14.91 -29.45 5.66
CA HIS A 214 -14.69 -30.90 5.58
C HIS A 214 -14.18 -31.48 6.91
N GLY A 215 -14.07 -30.69 7.98
CA GLY A 215 -13.54 -31.09 9.29
C GLY A 215 -14.42 -32.07 10.08
N GLY A 216 -15.59 -32.45 9.57
CA GLY A 216 -16.40 -33.56 10.09
C GLY A 216 -16.30 -34.86 9.26
N SER A 217 -15.64 -34.83 8.08
CA SER A 217 -15.45 -36.02 7.25
C SER A 217 -14.01 -36.05 6.76
N ARG A 218 -13.22 -37.04 7.21
CA ARG A 218 -11.87 -37.32 6.69
C ARG A 218 -11.86 -37.11 5.17
N TRP A 219 -11.26 -36.02 4.73
CA TRP A 219 -10.94 -35.82 3.33
C TRP A 219 -10.01 -36.98 2.97
N ARG A 220 -10.45 -37.87 2.06
CA ARG A 220 -9.73 -39.09 1.69
C ARG A 220 -8.50 -38.70 0.86
N GLY A 221 -7.45 -38.24 1.55
CA GLY A 221 -6.23 -37.67 1.00
C GLY A 221 -5.28 -38.64 0.28
N ALA A 222 -5.70 -39.85 -0.08
CA ALA A 222 -4.86 -40.75 -0.87
C ALA A 222 -4.90 -40.41 -2.37
N ALA A 223 -6.04 -39.92 -2.89
CA ALA A 223 -6.19 -39.62 -4.32
C ALA A 223 -5.64 -38.23 -4.71
N SER A 224 -5.56 -37.28 -3.77
CA SER A 224 -5.17 -35.89 -4.07
C SER A 224 -3.67 -35.66 -4.16
N TRP A 225 -2.85 -36.46 -3.45
CA TRP A 225 -1.40 -36.30 -3.51
C TRP A 225 -0.85 -36.77 -4.86
N VAL A 226 -1.39 -37.89 -5.38
CA VAL A 226 -1.08 -38.38 -6.73
C VAL A 226 -1.50 -37.33 -7.77
N TRP A 227 -2.70 -36.75 -7.65
CA TRP A 227 -3.16 -35.71 -8.56
C TRP A 227 -2.31 -34.43 -8.49
N TRP A 228 -1.92 -34.00 -7.29
CA TRP A 228 -1.05 -32.84 -7.08
C TRP A 228 0.35 -33.07 -7.67
N VAL A 229 0.93 -34.26 -7.48
CA VAL A 229 2.23 -34.64 -8.07
C VAL A 229 2.11 -34.72 -9.59
N VAL A 230 1.06 -35.34 -10.13
CA VAL A 230 0.82 -35.43 -11.58
C VAL A 230 0.67 -34.03 -12.19
N GLU A 231 -0.11 -33.14 -11.57
CA GLU A 231 -0.31 -31.77 -12.05
C GLU A 231 1.01 -30.97 -12.05
N HIS A 232 1.81 -31.06 -10.99
CA HIS A 232 3.09 -30.34 -10.91
C HIS A 232 4.15 -30.92 -11.87
N VAL A 233 4.15 -32.23 -12.10
CA VAL A 233 5.01 -32.88 -13.11
C VAL A 233 4.59 -32.46 -14.52
N LEU A 234 3.29 -32.40 -14.81
CA LEU A 234 2.77 -31.94 -16.10
C LEU A 234 3.09 -30.47 -16.37
N ILE A 235 2.96 -29.60 -15.37
CA ILE A 235 3.33 -28.18 -15.47
C ILE A 235 4.85 -28.03 -15.69
N ALA A 236 5.68 -28.75 -14.93
CA ALA A 236 7.13 -28.72 -15.10
C ALA A 236 7.53 -29.22 -16.51
N TRP A 237 6.88 -30.27 -17.00
CA TRP A 237 7.12 -30.80 -18.34
C TRP A 237 6.68 -29.82 -19.44
N ALA A 238 5.52 -29.18 -19.31
CA ALA A 238 5.04 -28.17 -20.24
C ALA A 238 5.98 -26.95 -20.30
N VAL A 239 6.50 -26.49 -19.16
CA VAL A 239 7.47 -25.39 -19.09
C VAL A 239 8.80 -25.79 -19.76
N LEU A 240 9.29 -27.00 -19.50
CA LEU A 240 10.50 -27.51 -20.15
C LEU A 240 10.32 -27.68 -21.67
N ALA A 241 9.17 -28.18 -22.11
CA ALA A 241 8.84 -28.33 -23.52
C ALA A 241 8.76 -26.97 -24.23
N ALA A 242 8.11 -25.97 -23.62
CA ALA A 242 8.05 -24.60 -24.13
C ALA A 242 9.45 -23.98 -24.24
N ARG A 243 10.30 -24.19 -23.23
CA ARG A 243 11.69 -23.69 -23.22
C ARG A 243 12.56 -24.36 -24.28
N ARG A 244 12.35 -25.65 -24.58
CA ARG A 244 13.03 -26.36 -25.68
C ARG A 244 12.58 -25.84 -27.05
N ARG A 245 11.28 -25.63 -27.26
CA ARG A 245 10.74 -25.06 -28.51
C ARG A 245 11.27 -23.65 -28.78
N LEU A 246 11.37 -22.82 -27.74
CA LEU A 246 11.97 -21.48 -27.84
C LEU A 246 13.46 -21.54 -28.19
N LYS A 247 14.23 -22.46 -27.59
CA LYS A 247 15.65 -22.67 -27.95
C LYS A 247 15.84 -23.19 -29.38
N GLN A 248 14.94 -24.05 -29.87
CA GLN A 248 14.98 -24.53 -31.25
C GLN A 248 14.65 -23.42 -32.25
N LYS A 249 13.60 -22.62 -32.01
CA LYS A 249 13.29 -21.44 -32.84
C LYS A 249 14.45 -20.43 -32.84
N ALA A 250 15.09 -20.19 -31.71
CA ALA A 250 16.25 -19.30 -31.62
C ALA A 250 17.49 -19.83 -32.36
N ARG A 251 17.60 -21.15 -32.59
CA ARG A 251 18.67 -21.76 -33.40
C ARG A 251 18.38 -21.76 -34.90
N GLN A 252 17.11 -21.72 -35.30
CA GLN A 252 16.70 -21.62 -36.72
C GLN A 252 16.72 -20.18 -37.25
N LEU A 253 16.80 -19.19 -36.36
CA LEU A 253 16.90 -17.75 -36.69
C LEU A 253 18.35 -17.22 -36.65
N ARG A 254 19.33 -18.13 -36.58
CA ARG A 254 20.77 -17.86 -36.76
C ARG A 254 21.23 -18.60 -38.00
#